data_AF-A0A1H2YW29-F1
#
_entry.id   AF-A0A1H2YW29-F1
#
_cell.length_a   1.000
_cell.length_b   1.000
_cell.length_c   1.000
_cell.angle_alpha   90.00
_cell.angle_beta   90.00
_cell.angle_gamma   90.00
#
_symmetry.space_group_name_H-M   'P 1'
#
loop_
_entity.id
_entity.type
_entity.pdbx_description
1 polymer ?
#
loop_
_entity_poly.entity_id
_entity_poly.type
_entity_poly.pdbx_seq_one_letter_code
_entity_poly.pdbx_strand_id
1 'polypeptide(L)'
;MNLSQRITATSLRATITAIFLNWSLNILCYGKIQKTDLDDLPIVFAFFIISSIIISVICYISVILTIVPFYKISITKFNPKEIFKRYFPYYAIVSFVICTGLAFNMNIIEPFIINFIITVFLTSVTSWIWFFKK
;
A
#
# COMPACT_ATOMS: atom_id res chain seq x y z
N MET A 1 -2.08 15.60 17.94
CA MET A 1 -2.81 15.10 16.76
C MET A 1 -3.71 13.95 17.22
N ASN A 2 -5.01 14.07 17.00
CA ASN A 2 -5.99 13.08 17.46
C ASN A 2 -5.90 11.79 16.62
N LEU A 3 -6.39 10.66 17.14
CA LEU A 3 -6.28 9.36 16.46
C LEU A 3 -6.88 9.39 15.04
N SER A 4 -8.07 9.99 14.88
CA SER A 4 -8.72 10.16 13.57
C SER A 4 -7.83 10.93 12.59
N GLN A 5 -7.24 12.05 13.00
CA GLN A 5 -6.30 12.82 12.17
C GLN A 5 -5.07 12.00 11.77
N ARG A 6 -4.58 11.12 12.64
CA ARG A 6 -3.43 10.23 12.33
C ARG A 6 -3.78 9.17 11.33
N ILE A 7 -4.98 8.59 11.43
CA ILE A 7 -5.48 7.63 10.46
C ILE A 7 -5.61 8.29 9.10
N THR A 8 -6.32 9.42 9.00
CA THR A 8 -6.54 10.12 7.73
C THR A 8 -5.23 10.60 7.09
N ALA A 9 -4.30 11.14 7.88
CA ALA A 9 -3.00 11.57 7.35
C ALA A 9 -2.16 10.38 6.85
N THR A 10 -2.19 9.25 7.57
CA THR A 10 -1.46 8.04 7.18
C THR A 10 -2.07 7.42 5.93
N SER A 11 -3.39 7.28 5.88
CA SER A 11 -4.10 6.73 4.73
C SER A 11 -3.90 7.59 3.49
N LEU A 12 -3.93 8.93 3.61
CA LEU A 12 -3.69 9.82 2.49
C LEU A 12 -2.26 9.66 1.93
N ARG A 13 -1.24 9.61 2.80
CA ARG A 13 0.15 9.37 2.39
C ARG A 13 0.33 8.00 1.74
N ALA A 14 -0.34 6.98 2.29
CA ALA A 14 -0.36 5.63 1.75
C ALA A 14 -0.99 5.61 0.36
N THR A 15 -2.16 6.22 0.17
CA THR A 15 -2.84 6.31 -1.12
C THR A 15 -1.97 6.99 -2.17
N ILE A 16 -1.40 8.16 -1.85
CA ILE A 16 -0.53 8.90 -2.79
C ILE A 16 0.67 8.04 -3.19
N THR A 17 1.30 7.38 -2.21
CA THR A 17 2.47 6.53 -2.46
C THR A 17 2.11 5.29 -3.25
N ALA A 18 0.98 4.65 -2.96
CA ALA A 18 0.51 3.47 -3.68
C ALA A 18 0.14 3.81 -5.14
N ILE A 19 -0.56 4.92 -5.37
CA ILE A 19 -0.88 5.37 -6.73
C ILE A 19 0.42 5.65 -7.49
N PHE A 20 1.35 6.39 -6.89
CA PHE A 20 2.63 6.71 -7.51
C PHE A 20 3.47 5.45 -7.82
N LEU A 21 3.64 4.54 -6.85
CA LEU A 21 4.38 3.30 -7.04
C LEU A 21 3.73 2.39 -8.07
N ASN A 22 2.42 2.16 -7.97
CA ASN A 22 1.72 1.27 -8.88
C ASN A 22 1.83 1.77 -10.32
N TRP A 23 1.61 3.06 -10.56
CA TRP A 23 1.66 3.61 -11.91
C TRP A 23 3.08 3.76 -12.44
N SER A 24 4.07 4.14 -11.62
CA SER A 24 5.46 4.20 -12.06
C SER A 24 6.01 2.82 -12.44
N LEU A 25 5.74 1.78 -11.64
CA LEU A 25 6.16 0.41 -11.94
C LEU A 25 5.48 -0.12 -13.21
N ASN A 26 4.18 0.12 -13.35
CA ASN A 26 3.45 -0.32 -14.53
C ASN A 26 3.89 0.41 -15.79
N ILE A 27 4.10 1.74 -15.76
CA ILE A 27 4.63 2.49 -16.92
C ILE A 27 6.02 1.99 -17.31
N LEU A 28 6.91 1.73 -16.35
CA LEU A 28 8.26 1.21 -16.63
C LEU A 28 8.21 -0.19 -17.26
N CYS A 29 7.27 -1.06 -16.85
CA CYS A 29 7.12 -2.39 -17.41
C CYS A 29 6.38 -2.39 -18.76
N TYR A 30 5.26 -1.68 -18.88
CA TYR A 30 4.43 -1.61 -20.10
C TYR A 30 5.02 -0.73 -21.19
N GLY A 31 5.73 0.35 -20.84
CA GLY A 31 6.38 1.24 -21.80
C GLY A 31 7.49 0.56 -22.62
N LYS A 32 7.94 -0.63 -22.20
CA LYS A 32 8.81 -1.49 -23.01
C LYS A 32 8.07 -2.40 -23.99
N ILE A 33 6.76 -2.62 -23.81
CA ILE A 33 5.98 -3.70 -24.45
C ILE A 33 5.09 -3.16 -25.58
N GLN A 34 4.63 -1.90 -25.53
CA GLN A 34 3.70 -1.37 -26.53
C GLN A 34 3.99 0.09 -26.86
N LYS A 35 4.10 0.43 -28.15
CA LYS A 35 3.98 1.82 -28.62
C LYS A 35 2.52 2.20 -28.44
N THR A 36 2.21 3.00 -27.43
CA THR A 36 0.87 3.52 -27.23
C THR A 36 0.55 4.50 -28.37
N ASP A 37 -0.41 4.16 -29.22
CA ASP A 37 -0.93 5.10 -30.20
C ASP A 37 -1.75 6.18 -29.48
N LEU A 38 -1.76 7.40 -30.02
CA LEU A 38 -2.33 8.59 -29.38
C LEU A 38 -3.83 8.45 -29.07
N ASP A 39 -4.51 7.55 -29.81
CA ASP A 39 -5.95 7.28 -29.70
C ASP A 39 -6.35 6.47 -28.45
N ASP A 40 -5.39 5.79 -27.80
CA ASP A 40 -5.65 5.00 -26.59
C ASP A 40 -5.56 5.83 -25.28
N LEU A 41 -5.12 7.09 -25.37
CA LEU A 41 -4.92 7.98 -24.23
C LEU A 41 -6.16 8.13 -23.33
N PRO A 42 -7.40 8.29 -23.86
CA PRO A 42 -8.59 8.43 -23.03
C PRO A 42 -8.89 7.17 -22.20
N ILE A 43 -8.64 5.99 -22.78
CA ILE A 43 -8.91 4.69 -22.14
C ILE A 43 -7.92 4.45 -20.99
N VAL A 44 -6.64 4.74 -21.21
CA VAL A 44 -5.59 4.65 -20.18
C VAL A 44 -5.89 5.61 -19.02
N PHE A 45 -6.34 6.83 -19.34
CA PHE A 45 -6.69 7.82 -18.32
C PHE A 45 -7.93 7.41 -17.49
N ALA A 46 -8.94 6.80 -18.12
CA ALA A 46 -10.09 6.25 -17.40
C ALA A 46 -9.67 5.13 -16.43
N PHE A 47 -8.79 4.23 -16.89
CA PHE A 47 -8.22 3.16 -16.04
C PHE A 47 -7.41 3.73 -14.86
N PHE A 48 -6.69 4.84 -15.07
CA PHE A 48 -6.00 5.60 -14.02
C PHE A 48 -6.93 6.07 -12.92
N ILE A 49 -8.03 6.71 -13.28
CA ILE A 49 -8.98 7.24 -12.28
C ILE A 49 -9.63 6.10 -11.49
N ILE A 50 -10.10 5.06 -12.18
CA ILE A 50 -10.81 3.93 -11.55
C ILE A 50 -9.89 3.20 -10.57
N SER A 51 -8.67 2.87 -11.00
CA SER A 51 -7.70 2.18 -10.12
C SER A 51 -7.30 3.04 -8.92
N SER A 52 -7.17 4.36 -9.08
CA SER A 52 -6.83 5.28 -7.99
C SER A 52 -7.88 5.31 -6.88
N ILE A 53 -9.17 5.25 -7.24
CA ILE A 53 -10.27 5.18 -6.28
C ILE A 53 -10.20 3.87 -5.48
N ILE A 54 -10.02 2.74 -6.17
CA ILE A 54 -9.92 1.42 -5.55
C ILE A 54 -8.73 1.36 -4.58
N ILE A 55 -7.55 1.82 -5.02
CA ILE A 55 -6.35 1.89 -4.19
C ILE A 55 -6.60 2.72 -2.92
N SER A 56 -7.26 3.88 -3.05
CA SER A 56 -7.57 4.74 -1.92
C SER A 56 -8.42 4.04 -0.85
N VAL A 57 -9.47 3.32 -1.28
CA VAL A 57 -10.36 2.56 -0.39
C VAL A 57 -9.58 1.44 0.31
N ILE A 58 -8.77 0.68 -0.42
CA ILE A 58 -7.97 -0.42 0.13
C ILE A 58 -6.95 0.11 1.14
N CYS A 59 -6.25 1.21 0.83
CA CYS A 59 -5.29 1.83 1.75
C CYS A 59 -5.96 2.25 3.07
N TYR A 60 -7.14 2.88 2.98
CA TYR A 60 -7.89 3.30 4.17
C TYR A 60 -8.31 2.11 5.05
N ILE A 61 -8.89 1.08 4.44
CA ILE A 61 -9.32 -0.14 5.14
C ILE A 61 -8.11 -0.84 5.77
N SER A 62 -6.99 -0.97 5.04
CA SER A 62 -5.78 -1.62 5.51
C SER A 62 -5.20 -0.94 6.75
N VAL A 63 -5.15 0.39 6.79
CA VAL A 63 -4.70 1.14 7.98
C VAL A 63 -5.61 0.87 9.18
N ILE A 64 -6.93 0.86 8.98
CA ILE A 64 -7.89 0.60 10.06
C ILE A 64 -7.74 -0.83 10.58
N LEU A 65 -7.63 -1.83 9.71
CA LEU A 65 -7.58 -3.23 10.12
C LEU A 65 -6.22 -3.63 10.69
N THR A 66 -5.13 -3.07 10.18
CA THR A 66 -3.79 -3.55 10.52
C THR A 66 -3.05 -2.68 11.53
N ILE A 67 -3.32 -1.38 11.63
CA ILE A 67 -2.58 -0.48 12.53
C ILE A 67 -3.41 -0.09 13.75
N VAL A 68 -4.67 0.31 13.53
CA VAL A 68 -5.55 0.84 14.60
C VAL A 68 -5.79 -0.15 15.75
N PRO A 69 -6.07 -1.45 15.54
CA PRO A 69 -6.31 -2.36 16.67
C PRO A 69 -5.06 -2.49 17.55
N PHE A 70 -3.88 -2.68 16.96
CA PHE A 70 -2.62 -2.78 17.71
C PHE A 70 -2.32 -1.49 18.48
N TYR A 71 -2.59 -0.33 17.88
CA TYR A 71 -2.43 0.95 18.56
C TYR A 71 -3.41 1.08 19.74
N LYS A 72 -4.70 0.83 19.54
CA LYS A 72 -5.74 1.02 20.57
C LYS A 72 -5.56 0.09 21.76
N ILE A 73 -5.17 -1.16 21.52
CA ILE A 73 -4.94 -2.16 22.58
C ILE A 73 -3.69 -1.81 23.40
N SER A 74 -2.65 -1.27 22.76
CA SER A 74 -1.33 -1.14 23.39
C SER A 74 -1.03 0.25 23.96
N ILE A 75 -1.78 1.28 23.57
CA ILE A 75 -1.53 2.67 23.99
C ILE A 75 -1.71 2.91 25.50
N THR A 76 -2.47 2.06 26.18
CA THR A 76 -2.64 2.13 27.64
C THR A 76 -1.42 1.62 28.41
N LYS A 77 -0.55 0.85 27.77
CA LYS A 77 0.59 0.17 28.41
C LYS A 77 1.95 0.66 27.90
N PHE A 78 2.03 1.10 26.64
CA PHE A 78 3.29 1.37 25.96
C PHE A 78 3.26 2.71 25.23
N ASN A 79 4.43 3.33 25.12
CA ASN A 79 4.60 4.51 24.27
C ASN A 79 4.48 4.14 22.79
N PRO A 80 4.03 5.05 21.89
CA PRO A 80 3.93 4.77 20.46
C PRO A 80 5.22 4.23 19.81
N LYS A 81 6.40 4.70 20.26
CA LYS A 81 7.70 4.20 19.79
C LYS A 81 7.96 2.75 20.20
N GLU A 82 7.52 2.35 21.39
CA GLU A 82 7.64 0.98 21.90
C GLU A 82 6.67 0.05 21.19
N ILE A 83 5.42 0.49 20.95
CA ILE A 83 4.43 -0.24 20.15
C ILE A 83 4.99 -0.54 18.76
N PHE A 84 5.56 0.47 18.10
CA PHE A 84 6.19 0.28 16.79
C PHE A 84 7.32 -0.76 16.87
N LYS A 85 8.30 -0.59 17.76
CA LYS A 85 9.42 -1.53 17.89
C LYS A 85 8.99 -2.97 18.18
N ARG A 86 7.90 -3.15 18.93
CA ARG A 86 7.39 -4.46 19.31
C ARG A 86 6.61 -5.14 18.19
N TYR A 87 5.68 -4.45 17.53
CA TYR A 87 4.73 -5.09 16.60
C TYR A 87 5.14 -4.97 15.13
N PHE A 88 5.88 -3.93 14.75
CA PHE A 88 6.28 -3.70 13.36
C PHE A 88 7.10 -4.84 12.75
N PRO A 89 8.11 -5.44 13.43
CA PRO A 89 8.88 -6.54 12.84
C PRO A 89 8.00 -7.75 12.49
N TYR A 90 7.09 -8.14 13.39
CA TYR A 90 6.16 -9.24 13.14
C TYR A 90 5.21 -8.93 11.99
N TYR A 91 4.67 -7.70 11.95
CA TYR A 91 3.83 -7.26 10.84
C TYR A 91 4.57 -7.31 9.50
N ALA A 92 5.81 -6.81 9.45
CA ALA A 92 6.62 -6.78 8.23
C ALA A 92 6.90 -8.20 7.71
N ILE A 93 7.23 -9.15 8.60
CA ILE A 93 7.44 -10.55 8.24
C ILE A 93 6.15 -11.17 7.71
N VAL A 94 5.03 -11.02 8.41
CA VAL A 94 3.74 -11.59 7.99
C VAL A 94 3.30 -10.99 6.65
N SER A 95 3.41 -9.67 6.49
CA SER A 95 3.09 -8.99 5.23
C SER A 95 3.97 -9.48 4.08
N PHE A 96 5.27 -9.66 4.32
CA PHE A 96 6.21 -10.21 3.33
C PHE A 96 5.85 -11.63 2.93
N VAL A 97 5.54 -12.52 3.88
CA VAL A 97 5.15 -13.91 3.60
C VAL A 97 3.84 -13.98 2.83
N ILE A 98 2.85 -13.14 3.17
CA ILE A 98 1.58 -13.08 2.43
C ILE A 98 1.83 -12.60 0.99
N CYS A 99 2.59 -11.52 0.81
CA CYS A 99 2.85 -10.96 -0.52
C CYS A 99 3.64 -11.92 -1.41
N THR A 100 4.70 -12.54 -0.86
CA THR A 100 5.48 -13.55 -1.59
C THR A 100 4.66 -14.81 -1.87
N GLY A 101 3.88 -15.30 -0.90
CA GLY A 101 2.98 -16.43 -1.08
C GLY A 101 1.92 -16.20 -2.16
N LEU A 102 1.35 -14.99 -2.23
CA LEU A 102 0.44 -14.60 -3.32
C LEU A 102 1.17 -14.58 -4.67
N ALA A 103 2.40 -14.06 -4.72
CA ALA A 103 3.18 -14.02 -5.95
C ALA A 103 3.52 -15.42 -6.50
N PHE A 104 3.83 -16.39 -5.63
CA PHE A 104 4.15 -17.76 -6.05
C PHE A 104 2.93 -18.60 -6.42
N ASN A 105 1.81 -18.47 -5.69
CA ASN A 105 0.63 -19.30 -5.93
C ASN A 105 -0.17 -18.89 -7.16
N MET A 106 -0.08 -17.62 -7.58
CA MET A 106 -0.93 -17.11 -8.66
C MET A 106 -0.59 -17.69 -10.03
N ASN A 107 0.56 -18.37 -10.24
CA ASN A 107 1.05 -18.97 -11.51
C ASN A 107 0.91 -18.10 -12.80
N ILE A 108 0.45 -16.86 -12.63
CA ILE A 108 0.17 -15.82 -13.60
C ILE A 108 1.21 -14.75 -13.27
N ILE A 109 2.39 -14.89 -13.88
CA ILE A 109 3.50 -13.94 -13.76
C ILE A 109 3.19 -12.76 -14.69
N GLU A 110 2.00 -12.18 -14.58
CA GLU A 110 1.68 -10.94 -15.26
C GLU A 110 2.41 -9.81 -14.52
N PRO A 111 3.24 -9.01 -15.23
CA PRO A 111 3.99 -7.92 -14.62
C PRO A 111 3.10 -6.98 -13.81
N PHE A 112 1.85 -6.78 -14.25
CA PHE A 112 0.86 -5.96 -13.56
C PHE A 112 0.55 -6.46 -12.14
N ILE A 113 0.30 -7.75 -11.98
CA ILE A 113 -0.04 -8.36 -10.68
C ILE A 113 1.16 -8.30 -9.74
N ILE A 114 2.37 -8.57 -10.25
CA ILE A 114 3.60 -8.50 -9.45
C ILE A 114 3.86 -7.06 -8.97
N ASN A 115 3.72 -6.07 -9.86
CA ASN A 115 3.85 -4.65 -9.51
C ASN A 115 2.84 -4.23 -8.45
N PHE A 116 1.60 -4.74 -8.55
CA PHE A 116 0.57 -4.50 -7.55
C PHE A 116 0.96 -5.10 -6.19
N ILE A 117 1.42 -6.35 -6.13
CA ILE A 117 1.87 -7.01 -4.89
C ILE A 117 3.04 -6.27 -4.25
N ILE A 118 4.04 -5.86 -5.05
CA ILE A 118 5.17 -5.05 -4.57
C ILE A 118 4.66 -3.73 -3.97
N THR A 119 3.74 -3.06 -4.66
CA THR A 119 3.14 -1.81 -4.18
C THR A 119 2.40 -2.00 -2.87
N VAL A 120 1.61 -3.07 -2.74
CA VAL A 120 0.87 -3.41 -1.52
C VAL A 120 1.85 -3.60 -0.36
N PHE A 121 2.90 -4.39 -0.54
CA PHE A 121 3.91 -4.63 0.50
C PHE A 121 4.61 -3.33 0.94
N LEU A 122 5.15 -2.57 -0.01
CA LEU A 122 5.89 -1.34 0.30
C LEU A 122 4.99 -0.29 0.97
N THR A 123 3.75 -0.13 0.47
CA THR A 123 2.78 0.82 1.05
C THR A 123 2.36 0.38 2.45
N SER A 124 2.13 -0.92 2.65
CA SER A 124 1.81 -1.52 3.96
C SER A 124 2.88 -1.20 5.00
N VAL A 125 4.16 -1.45 4.70
CA VAL A 125 5.29 -1.22 5.61
C VAL A 125 5.50 0.29 5.86
N THR A 126 5.46 1.11 4.82
CA THR A 126 5.64 2.57 4.96
C THR A 126 4.50 3.23 5.74
N SER A 127 3.27 2.72 5.63
CA SER A 127 2.12 3.19 6.42
C SER A 127 2.34 3.02 7.91
N TRP A 128 2.91 1.89 8.34
CA TRP A 128 3.29 1.68 9.73
C TRP A 128 4.34 2.69 10.19
N ILE A 129 5.37 2.91 9.37
CA ILE A 129 6.41 3.89 9.69
C ILE A 129 5.77 5.28 9.86
N TRP A 130 4.93 5.74 8.93
CA TRP A 130 4.31 7.07 9.04
C TRP A 130 3.32 7.20 10.17
N PHE A 131 2.56 6.15 10.49
CA PHE A 131 1.63 6.20 11.61
C PHE A 131 2.38 6.45 12.91
N PHE A 132 3.50 5.77 13.14
CA PHE A 132 4.27 5.83 14.39
C PHE A 132 5.39 6.88 14.40
N LYS A 133 5.80 7.39 13.23
CA LYS A 133 6.75 8.50 13.09
C LYS A 133 6.03 9.81 13.47
N LYS A 134 6.36 10.31 14.66
CA LYS A 134 6.11 11.70 15.05
C LYS A 134 7.12 12.60 14.36
#